data_AF-A0A9W6YA41-F1
#
_entry.id   AF-A0A9W6YA41-F1
#
_cell.length_a   1.000
_cell.length_b   1.000
_cell.length_c   1.000
_cell.angle_alpha   90.00
_cell.angle_beta   90.00
_cell.angle_gamma   90.00
#
_symmetry.space_group_name_H-M   'P 1'
#
loop_
_entity.id
_entity.type
_entity.pdbx_description
1 polymer ?
#
loop_
_entity_poly.entity_id
_entity_poly.type
_entity_poly.pdbx_seq_one_letter_code
_entity_poly.pdbx_strand_id
1 'polypeptide(L)'
;MLCPDAVGEQNAQPLVFCNWYNSKSCCLPAHDADMNGKFLALIEAGPACEKFQNAAKRYLSFAFCYGCDPEEPTHFTTPLDTHFFSAHTKTVKICASVAINMAPKLFSDCGLLLPDSRETICSPNSPVVPHKVWTGCQDQQHICQENSTATWYCSDSACGEADTPPGFNDVPCNATRHTCDGVLMFLNDNRAAKPPNYEDYPVEIVDEQLCREEYSEEEAASRCKCLHDPSASTRPTPMLVLILALSIFLALPDSADIR
;
A
#
# COMPACT_ATOMS: atom_id res chain seq x y z
N MET A 1 -13.49 -8.37 9.03
CA MET A 1 -14.14 -9.23 8.03
C MET A 1 -13.49 -10.60 8.17
N LEU A 2 -14.22 -11.67 8.50
CA LEU A 2 -13.61 -13.01 8.62
C LEU A 2 -13.40 -13.55 7.20
N CYS A 3 -12.16 -13.84 6.83
CA CYS A 3 -11.83 -14.46 5.54
C CYS A 3 -12.53 -15.83 5.50
N PRO A 4 -13.48 -16.07 4.59
CA PRO A 4 -14.14 -17.36 4.52
C PRO A 4 -13.09 -18.41 4.15
N ASP A 5 -12.96 -19.45 4.97
CA ASP A 5 -12.17 -20.63 4.60
C ASP A 5 -12.70 -21.15 3.25
N ALA A 6 -11.78 -21.24 2.29
CA ALA A 6 -11.94 -21.68 0.91
C ALA A 6 -13.35 -22.18 0.53
N VAL A 7 -14.11 -21.34 -0.18
CA VAL A 7 -15.33 -21.77 -0.87
C VAL A 7 -14.94 -22.90 -1.85
N GLY A 8 -15.61 -24.05 -1.72
CA GLY A 8 -15.24 -25.32 -2.35
C GLY A 8 -14.84 -25.23 -3.83
N GLU A 9 -13.82 -26.03 -4.17
CA GLU A 9 -13.03 -26.09 -5.42
C GLU A 9 -13.79 -26.20 -6.76
N GLN A 10 -15.12 -26.23 -6.82
CA GLN A 10 -15.84 -26.56 -8.06
C GLN A 10 -16.46 -25.39 -8.81
N ASN A 11 -16.50 -24.15 -8.27
CA ASN A 11 -17.02 -22.98 -9.00
C ASN A 11 -16.43 -21.63 -8.52
N ALA A 12 -15.25 -21.61 -7.90
CA ALA A 12 -14.59 -20.35 -7.56
C ALA A 12 -13.95 -19.76 -8.82
N GLN A 13 -14.55 -18.68 -9.36
CA GLN A 13 -13.89 -17.89 -10.41
C GLN A 13 -12.58 -17.33 -9.84
N PRO A 14 -11.45 -17.39 -10.57
CA PRO A 14 -10.19 -16.85 -10.07
C PRO A 14 -10.24 -15.33 -9.99
N LEU A 15 -9.46 -14.76 -9.05
CA LEU A 15 -9.11 -13.34 -9.02
C LEU A 15 -8.17 -13.06 -10.20
N VAL A 16 -8.53 -12.08 -11.03
CA VAL A 16 -7.77 -11.72 -12.24
C VAL A 16 -6.82 -10.57 -11.92
N PHE A 17 -7.31 -9.55 -11.21
CA PHE A 17 -6.53 -8.36 -10.87
C PHE A 17 -5.64 -8.61 -9.65
N CYS A 18 -6.22 -9.07 -8.55
CA CYS A 18 -5.55 -9.45 -7.30
C CYS A 18 -5.07 -10.90 -7.32
N ASN A 19 -4.56 -11.36 -8.46
CA ASN A 19 -4.27 -12.77 -8.74
C ASN A 19 -3.22 -13.42 -7.81
N TRP A 20 -2.39 -12.63 -7.12
CA TRP A 20 -1.43 -13.14 -6.13
C TRP A 20 -2.11 -13.86 -4.96
N TYR A 21 -3.38 -13.56 -4.70
CA TYR A 21 -4.18 -14.15 -3.63
C TYR A 21 -5.08 -15.30 -4.10
N ASN A 22 -4.91 -15.81 -5.32
CA ASN A 22 -5.75 -16.90 -5.85
C ASN A 22 -5.71 -18.19 -5.02
N SER A 23 -4.61 -18.46 -4.31
CA SER A 23 -4.50 -19.63 -3.43
C SER A 23 -5.24 -19.45 -2.10
N LYS A 24 -5.31 -18.21 -1.61
CA LYS A 24 -5.98 -17.83 -0.35
C LYS A 24 -6.27 -16.33 -0.38
N SER A 25 -7.54 -15.95 -0.39
CA SER A 25 -7.99 -14.55 -0.39
C SER A 25 -9.11 -14.30 0.61
N CYS A 26 -9.24 -13.04 1.04
CA CYS A 26 -10.41 -12.58 1.81
C CYS A 26 -11.47 -11.89 0.94
N CYS A 27 -11.16 -11.67 -0.34
CA CYS A 27 -12.06 -11.01 -1.30
C CYS A 27 -12.70 -12.01 -2.27
N LEU A 28 -13.89 -11.63 -2.77
CA LEU A 28 -14.64 -12.36 -3.79
C LEU A 28 -14.30 -11.81 -5.19
N PRO A 29 -14.53 -12.59 -6.27
CA PRO A 29 -14.29 -12.13 -7.64
C PRO A 29 -15.05 -10.85 -8.03
N ALA A 30 -16.22 -10.61 -7.43
CA ALA A 30 -16.95 -9.36 -7.63
C ALA A 30 -16.20 -8.15 -7.03
N HIS A 31 -15.54 -8.33 -5.88
CA HIS A 31 -14.70 -7.28 -5.28
C HIS A 31 -13.43 -7.06 -6.12
N ASP A 32 -12.82 -8.13 -6.65
CA ASP A 32 -11.67 -8.05 -7.56
C ASP A 32 -11.99 -7.21 -8.81
N ALA A 33 -13.15 -7.44 -9.42
CA ALA A 33 -13.61 -6.66 -10.56
C ALA A 33 -13.84 -5.18 -10.23
N ASP A 34 -14.43 -4.87 -9.07
CA ASP A 34 -14.62 -3.50 -8.60
C ASP A 34 -13.29 -2.79 -8.29
N MET A 35 -12.38 -3.46 -7.59
CA MET A 35 -11.02 -2.96 -7.32
C MET A 35 -10.26 -2.67 -8.62
N ASN A 36 -10.35 -3.59 -9.60
CA ASN A 36 -9.78 -3.38 -10.92
C ASN A 36 -10.41 -2.16 -11.60
N GLY A 37 -11.75 -2.05 -11.63
CA GLY A 37 -12.44 -0.90 -12.21
C GLY A 37 -11.97 0.44 -11.64
N LYS A 38 -11.84 0.54 -10.31
CA LYS A 38 -11.35 1.76 -9.62
C LYS A 38 -9.87 2.02 -9.89
N PHE A 39 -9.05 0.97 -9.96
CA PHE A 39 -7.64 1.09 -10.34
C PHE A 39 -7.50 1.64 -11.75
N LEU A 40 -8.21 1.06 -12.72
CA LEU A 40 -8.20 1.49 -14.11
C LEU A 40 -8.75 2.91 -14.28
N ALA A 41 -9.80 3.28 -13.54
CA ALA A 41 -10.31 4.65 -13.54
C ALA A 41 -9.24 5.70 -13.13
N LEU A 42 -8.33 5.34 -12.22
CA LEU A 42 -7.22 6.18 -11.78
C LEU A 42 -6.06 6.22 -12.79
N ILE A 43 -5.67 5.06 -13.36
CA ILE A 43 -4.45 4.92 -14.17
C ILE A 43 -4.65 4.91 -15.69
N GLU A 44 -5.82 4.55 -16.21
CA GLU A 44 -6.07 4.39 -17.65
C GLU A 44 -6.75 5.60 -18.28
N ALA A 45 -7.33 6.48 -17.49
CA ALA A 45 -8.11 7.56 -18.07
C ALA A 45 -7.24 8.74 -18.60
N GLY A 46 -5.91 8.61 -18.54
CA GLY A 46 -4.95 9.39 -19.33
C GLY A 46 -4.30 8.52 -20.42
N PRO A 47 -4.34 8.88 -21.72
CA PRO A 47 -3.87 8.03 -22.82
C PRO A 47 -2.35 7.74 -22.78
N ALA A 48 -1.59 8.55 -22.04
CA ALA A 48 -0.19 8.30 -21.76
C ALA A 48 -0.05 7.20 -20.70
N CYS A 49 -0.70 7.36 -19.54
CA CYS A 49 -0.48 6.43 -18.44
C CYS A 49 -1.04 5.04 -18.74
N GLU A 50 -2.13 4.88 -19.50
CA GLU A 50 -2.58 3.56 -19.99
C GLU A 50 -1.45 2.80 -20.72
N LYS A 51 -0.77 3.47 -21.66
CA LYS A 51 0.19 2.84 -22.59
C LYS A 51 1.58 2.64 -22.03
N PHE A 52 2.02 3.48 -21.09
CA PHE A 52 3.35 3.35 -20.51
C PHE A 52 3.40 2.21 -19.48
N GLN A 53 4.38 1.31 -19.65
CA GLN A 53 4.73 0.36 -18.60
C GLN A 53 5.44 1.12 -17.49
N ASN A 54 4.76 1.28 -16.36
CA ASN A 54 5.28 1.95 -15.17
C ASN A 54 5.26 0.97 -14.00
N ALA A 55 6.43 0.70 -13.42
CA ALA A 55 6.55 -0.19 -12.27
C ALA A 55 5.70 0.27 -11.08
N ALA A 56 5.45 1.58 -10.92
CA ALA A 56 4.61 2.10 -9.85
C ALA A 56 3.16 1.61 -9.90
N LYS A 57 2.63 1.33 -11.10
CA LYS A 57 1.29 0.72 -11.25
C LYS A 57 1.18 -0.63 -10.55
N ARG A 58 2.26 -1.42 -10.56
CA ARG A 58 2.30 -2.71 -9.87
C ARG A 58 2.15 -2.52 -8.36
N TYR A 59 2.92 -1.62 -7.76
CA TYR A 59 2.85 -1.37 -6.32
C TYR A 59 1.50 -0.74 -5.93
N LEU A 60 0.97 0.14 -6.77
CA LEU A 60 -0.37 0.70 -6.59
C LEU A 60 -1.45 -0.40 -6.62
N SER A 61 -1.32 -1.39 -7.51
CA SER A 61 -2.26 -2.53 -7.52
C SER A 61 -2.25 -3.32 -6.22
N PHE A 62 -1.13 -3.40 -5.50
CA PHE A 62 -1.08 -4.05 -4.19
C PHE A 62 -1.94 -3.31 -3.16
N ALA A 63 -1.87 -1.97 -3.14
CA ALA A 63 -2.71 -1.15 -2.25
C ALA A 63 -4.20 -1.32 -2.58
N PHE A 64 -4.57 -1.34 -3.86
CA PHE A 64 -5.96 -1.60 -4.26
C PHE A 64 -6.42 -2.99 -3.83
N CYS A 65 -5.54 -3.99 -3.92
CA CYS A 65 -5.82 -5.37 -3.50
C CYS A 65 -5.68 -5.63 -2.00
N TYR A 66 -5.54 -4.61 -1.15
CA TYR A 66 -5.36 -4.76 0.29
C TYR A 66 -6.42 -5.66 0.94
N GLY A 67 -7.69 -5.49 0.56
CA GLY A 67 -8.80 -6.29 1.11
C GLY A 67 -8.83 -7.75 0.65
N CYS A 68 -7.97 -8.14 -0.30
CA CYS A 68 -7.80 -9.53 -0.70
C CYS A 68 -6.74 -10.27 0.13
N ASP A 69 -5.87 -9.56 0.84
CA ASP A 69 -4.76 -10.14 1.58
C ASP A 69 -5.25 -11.06 2.72
N PRO A 70 -4.87 -12.36 2.74
CA PRO A 70 -5.23 -13.25 3.85
C PRO A 70 -4.69 -12.84 5.22
N GLU A 71 -3.65 -11.99 5.26
CA GLU A 71 -3.10 -11.44 6.50
C GLU A 71 -3.69 -10.07 6.88
N GLU A 72 -4.70 -9.59 6.15
CA GLU A 72 -5.36 -8.29 6.39
C GLU A 72 -5.69 -8.01 7.87
N PRO A 73 -6.26 -8.95 8.64
CA PRO A 73 -6.59 -8.69 10.05
C PRO A 73 -5.38 -8.36 10.93
N THR A 74 -4.17 -8.71 10.48
CA THR A 74 -2.93 -8.50 11.23
C THR A 74 -2.31 -7.12 10.99
N HIS A 75 -2.64 -6.49 9.87
CA HIS A 75 -2.16 -5.16 9.50
C HIS A 75 -3.28 -4.11 9.34
N PHE A 76 -4.53 -4.49 9.61
CA PHE A 76 -5.65 -3.58 9.85
C PHE A 76 -5.95 -3.45 11.35
N THR A 77 -5.10 -2.71 12.05
CA THR A 77 -5.08 -2.61 13.51
C THR A 77 -5.01 -1.16 13.98
N THR A 78 -4.96 -0.94 15.30
CA THR A 78 -4.79 0.40 15.87
C THR A 78 -3.49 1.06 15.36
N PRO A 79 -3.44 2.40 15.25
CA PRO A 79 -2.24 3.10 14.79
C PRO A 79 -0.98 2.73 15.60
N LEU A 80 0.17 2.72 14.93
CA LEU A 80 1.46 2.69 15.64
C LEU A 80 1.78 4.09 16.16
N ASP A 81 1.62 5.10 15.30
CA ASP A 81 1.72 6.50 15.68
C ASP A 81 0.37 7.06 16.15
N THR A 82 0.03 6.81 17.41
CA THR A 82 -1.19 7.36 18.02
C THR A 82 -1.12 8.86 18.31
N HIS A 83 0.05 9.48 18.11
CA HIS A 83 0.19 10.93 18.20
C HIS A 83 -0.28 11.59 16.90
N PHE A 84 0.09 11.03 15.75
CA PHE A 84 -0.30 11.52 14.44
C PHE A 84 -1.69 11.03 13.99
N PHE A 85 -2.04 9.78 14.28
CA PHE A 85 -3.36 9.20 13.97
C PHE A 85 -4.22 9.07 15.23
N SER A 86 -5.54 9.16 15.04
CA SER A 86 -6.49 9.03 16.14
C SER A 86 -6.50 7.62 16.72
N ALA A 87 -6.19 7.50 18.02
CA ALA A 87 -6.11 6.22 18.74
C ALA A 87 -7.41 5.41 18.76
N HIS A 88 -8.56 6.06 18.53
CA HIS A 88 -9.87 5.41 18.49
C HIS A 88 -10.22 4.81 17.13
N THR A 89 -9.34 4.98 16.14
CA THR A 89 -9.53 4.47 14.78
C THR A 89 -8.65 3.24 14.52
N LYS A 90 -8.97 2.52 13.45
CA LYS A 90 -8.05 1.56 12.86
C LYS A 90 -7.31 2.21 11.71
N THR A 91 -6.11 1.72 11.45
CA THR A 91 -5.28 2.13 10.32
C THR A 91 -5.07 0.96 9.38
N VAL A 92 -5.08 1.24 8.09
CA VAL A 92 -4.57 0.34 7.05
C VAL A 92 -3.05 0.50 7.04
N LYS A 93 -2.29 -0.54 7.39
CA LYS A 93 -0.82 -0.46 7.41
C LYS A 93 -0.25 -0.94 6.09
N ILE A 94 0.47 -0.06 5.40
CA ILE A 94 1.21 -0.38 4.16
C ILE A 94 2.70 -0.20 4.42
N CYS A 95 3.52 -1.19 4.08
CA CYS A 95 4.94 -1.09 4.34
C CYS A 95 5.59 0.03 3.51
N ALA A 96 6.56 0.73 4.06
CA ALA A 96 7.34 1.76 3.36
C ALA A 96 7.96 1.22 2.06
N SER A 97 8.39 -0.05 2.07
CA SER A 97 8.92 -0.77 0.90
C SER A 97 7.92 -0.91 -0.26
N VAL A 98 6.62 -0.86 0.01
CA VAL A 98 5.55 -0.82 -1.00
C VAL A 98 5.17 0.62 -1.31
N ALA A 99 4.91 1.44 -0.29
CA ALA A 99 4.45 2.82 -0.43
C ALA A 99 5.38 3.67 -1.29
N ILE A 100 6.68 3.68 -1.01
CA ILE A 100 7.65 4.53 -1.72
C ILE A 100 7.70 4.19 -3.22
N ASN A 101 7.47 2.93 -3.59
CA ASN A 101 7.47 2.46 -4.97
C ASN A 101 6.17 2.77 -5.75
N MET A 102 5.17 3.37 -5.10
CA MET A 102 3.97 3.93 -5.74
C MET A 102 3.80 5.42 -5.43
N ALA A 103 4.87 6.13 -5.08
CA ALA A 103 4.82 7.54 -4.78
C ALA A 103 4.27 8.36 -5.98
N PRO A 104 3.48 9.44 -5.75
CA PRO A 104 2.88 10.26 -6.81
C PRO A 104 3.84 10.69 -7.90
N LYS A 105 5.08 11.07 -7.53
CA LYS A 105 6.11 11.50 -8.47
C LYS A 105 6.40 10.48 -9.57
N LEU A 106 6.22 9.19 -9.32
CA LEU A 106 6.45 8.11 -10.28
C LEU A 106 5.38 8.05 -11.37
N PHE A 107 4.28 8.81 -11.23
CA PHE A 107 3.23 8.95 -12.24
C PHE A 107 3.29 10.31 -12.96
N SER A 108 4.30 11.14 -12.71
CA SER A 108 4.38 12.50 -13.26
C SER A 108 4.52 12.55 -14.77
N ASP A 109 5.22 11.58 -15.37
CA ASP A 109 5.46 11.53 -16.81
C ASP A 109 4.20 11.17 -17.60
N CYS A 110 3.22 10.56 -16.94
CA CYS A 110 2.03 10.01 -17.58
C CYS A 110 0.70 10.61 -17.07
N GLY A 111 0.73 11.28 -15.90
CA GLY A 111 -0.45 11.82 -15.22
C GLY A 111 -1.31 10.75 -14.55
N LEU A 112 -2.29 11.19 -13.78
CA LEU A 112 -3.40 10.37 -13.28
C LEU A 112 -4.73 11.07 -13.57
N LEU A 113 -5.83 10.33 -13.52
CA LEU A 113 -7.16 10.94 -13.44
C LEU A 113 -7.72 10.83 -12.03
N LEU A 114 -8.12 11.95 -11.48
CA LEU A 114 -8.77 12.02 -10.19
C LEU A 114 -10.28 12.15 -10.40
N PRO A 115 -11.10 11.15 -10.00
CA PRO A 115 -12.55 11.30 -9.98
C PRO A 115 -12.95 12.26 -8.86
N ASP A 116 -13.98 13.08 -9.08
CA ASP A 116 -14.55 13.89 -7.99
C ASP A 116 -15.13 13.00 -6.88
N SER A 117 -15.75 11.87 -7.26
CA SER A 117 -16.21 10.81 -6.36
C SER A 117 -16.10 9.44 -7.03
N ARG A 118 -15.64 8.44 -6.27
CA ARG A 118 -15.57 7.04 -6.72
C ARG A 118 -16.88 6.29 -6.63
N GLU A 119 -17.84 6.82 -5.89
CA GLU A 119 -19.13 6.19 -5.67
C GLU A 119 -20.07 6.40 -6.87
N THR A 120 -19.77 7.37 -7.74
CA THR A 120 -20.65 7.75 -8.84
C THR A 120 -19.94 7.63 -10.19
N ILE A 121 -20.43 6.72 -11.02
CA ILE A 121 -19.92 6.48 -12.38
C ILE A 121 -19.96 7.74 -13.27
N CYS A 122 -20.85 8.69 -12.94
CA CYS A 122 -21.02 9.94 -13.68
C CYS A 122 -20.21 11.11 -13.11
N SER A 123 -19.37 10.90 -12.09
CA SER A 123 -18.50 11.96 -11.59
C SER A 123 -17.52 12.39 -12.68
N PRO A 124 -17.30 13.70 -12.85
CA PRO A 124 -16.27 14.16 -13.76
C PRO A 124 -14.90 13.71 -13.25
N ASN A 125 -14.00 13.44 -14.20
CA ASN A 125 -12.63 13.07 -13.93
C ASN A 125 -11.73 14.23 -14.33
N SER A 126 -10.83 14.61 -13.42
CA SER A 126 -9.88 15.70 -13.64
C SER A 126 -8.49 15.12 -13.88
N PRO A 127 -7.83 15.43 -15.01
CA PRO A 127 -6.42 15.07 -15.18
C PRO A 127 -5.57 15.86 -14.20
N VAL A 128 -4.71 15.13 -13.48
CA VAL A 128 -3.83 15.71 -12.48
C VAL A 128 -2.37 15.38 -12.77
N VAL A 129 -1.50 16.30 -12.38
CA VAL A 129 -0.06 16.07 -12.28
C VAL A 129 0.22 15.63 -10.84
N PRO A 130 0.44 14.33 -10.57
CA PRO A 130 0.33 13.80 -9.21
C PRO A 130 1.30 14.44 -8.21
N HIS A 131 2.54 14.73 -8.61
CA HIS A 131 3.51 15.40 -7.74
C HIS A 131 3.18 16.86 -7.42
N LYS A 132 2.20 17.46 -8.11
CA LYS A 132 1.69 18.81 -7.81
C LYS A 132 0.48 18.79 -6.88
N VAL A 133 -0.28 17.70 -6.90
CA VAL A 133 -1.45 17.50 -6.01
C VAL A 133 -0.99 16.98 -4.66
N TRP A 134 -0.05 16.04 -4.64
CA TRP A 134 0.48 15.44 -3.41
C TRP A 134 1.99 15.66 -3.33
N THR A 135 2.37 16.88 -2.96
CA THR A 135 3.77 17.33 -2.90
C THR A 135 4.53 16.75 -1.71
N GLY A 136 3.83 16.40 -0.64
CA GLY A 136 4.42 16.22 0.69
C GLY A 136 4.72 17.55 1.38
N CYS A 137 5.04 17.45 2.68
CA CYS A 137 5.34 18.58 3.55
C CYS A 137 6.77 18.58 4.03
N GLN A 138 7.23 19.72 4.52
CA GLN A 138 8.44 19.80 5.32
C GLN A 138 8.19 19.20 6.70
N ASP A 139 9.27 18.71 7.32
CA ASP A 139 9.21 18.26 8.71
C ASP A 139 8.65 19.37 9.62
N GLN A 140 7.85 19.00 10.61
CA GLN A 140 7.14 19.91 11.51
C GLN A 140 5.98 20.73 10.92
N GLN A 141 5.61 20.52 9.65
CA GLN A 141 4.37 21.10 9.11
C GLN A 141 3.16 20.20 9.39
N HIS A 142 1.97 20.76 9.34
CA HIS A 142 0.71 20.03 9.44
C HIS A 142 0.23 19.58 8.05
N ILE A 143 -0.31 18.36 7.97
CA ILE A 143 -0.99 17.85 6.77
C ILE A 143 -2.47 18.15 6.90
N CYS A 144 -2.97 19.00 6.00
CA CYS A 144 -4.35 19.44 5.99
C CYS A 144 -5.05 19.02 4.69
N GLN A 145 -6.37 18.93 4.74
CA GLN A 145 -7.21 18.71 3.58
C GLN A 145 -8.38 19.70 3.62
N GLU A 146 -8.49 20.55 2.60
CA GLU A 146 -9.57 21.52 2.51
C GLU A 146 -10.91 20.80 2.35
N ASN A 147 -11.85 21.02 3.27
CA ASN A 147 -13.13 20.30 3.31
C ASN A 147 -13.99 20.47 2.04
N SER A 148 -13.90 21.64 1.39
CA SER A 148 -14.75 21.98 0.24
C SER A 148 -14.27 21.36 -1.08
N THR A 149 -12.96 21.19 -1.25
CA THR A 149 -12.33 20.74 -2.51
C THR A 149 -11.63 19.39 -2.38
N ALA A 150 -11.50 18.88 -1.15
CA ALA A 150 -10.65 17.77 -0.78
C ALA A 150 -9.17 17.96 -1.21
N THR A 151 -8.71 19.21 -1.35
CA THR A 151 -7.33 19.52 -1.75
C THR A 151 -6.40 19.37 -0.56
N TRP A 152 -5.32 18.59 -0.75
CA TRP A 152 -4.28 18.41 0.26
C TRP A 152 -3.29 19.58 0.23
N TYR A 153 -2.88 20.04 1.39
CA TYR A 153 -1.88 21.10 1.53
C TYR A 153 -1.08 20.97 2.83
N CYS A 154 0.04 21.69 2.89
CA CYS A 154 0.90 21.79 4.05
C CYS A 154 0.71 23.13 4.73
N SER A 155 0.67 23.14 6.06
CA SER A 155 0.49 24.35 6.86
C SER A 155 1.57 24.44 7.94
N ASP A 156 2.10 25.64 8.17
CA ASP A 156 3.02 25.91 9.29
C ASP A 156 2.28 26.05 10.64
N SER A 157 0.95 26.00 10.62
CA SER A 157 0.07 26.02 11.78
C SER A 157 -0.95 24.89 11.74
N ALA A 158 -1.59 24.63 12.89
CA ALA A 158 -2.70 23.68 13.00
C ALA A 158 -3.76 23.90 11.91
N CYS A 159 -4.25 22.82 11.31
CA CYS A 159 -5.28 22.82 10.27
C CYS A 159 -6.63 23.32 10.81
N GLY A 160 -6.93 23.05 12.08
CA GLY A 160 -8.24 23.20 12.67
C GLY A 160 -9.17 22.03 12.32
N GLU A 161 -10.27 21.90 13.08
CA GLU A 161 -11.19 20.74 12.98
C GLU A 161 -11.79 20.55 11.58
N ALA A 162 -12.02 21.64 10.83
CA ALA A 162 -12.63 21.58 9.51
C ALA A 162 -11.70 20.97 8.45
N ASP A 163 -10.40 21.22 8.56
CA ASP A 163 -9.41 20.83 7.54
C ASP A 163 -8.46 19.72 8.03
N THR A 164 -8.70 19.17 9.22
CA THR A 164 -8.00 17.98 9.71
C THR A 164 -8.61 16.73 9.05
N PRO A 165 -7.82 15.94 8.29
CA PRO A 165 -8.36 14.77 7.62
C PRO A 165 -8.94 13.74 8.62
N PRO A 166 -10.04 13.03 8.26
CA PRO A 166 -10.62 12.01 9.14
C PRO A 166 -9.60 10.95 9.57
N GLY A 167 -9.52 10.70 10.88
CA GLY A 167 -8.57 9.73 11.47
C GLY A 167 -7.18 10.29 11.76
N PHE A 168 -6.91 11.56 11.45
CA PHE A 168 -5.68 12.26 11.79
C PHE A 168 -5.90 13.11 13.04
N ASN A 169 -4.83 13.33 13.80
CA ASN A 169 -4.77 14.38 14.81
C ASN A 169 -4.10 15.61 14.18
N ASP A 170 -4.53 16.80 14.59
CA ASP A 170 -3.95 18.06 14.11
C ASP A 170 -2.60 18.36 14.76
N VAL A 171 -1.58 17.60 14.35
CA VAL A 171 -0.22 17.67 14.87
C VAL A 171 0.81 17.74 13.74
N PRO A 172 2.01 18.27 14.02
CA PRO A 172 3.10 18.30 13.05
C PRO A 172 3.48 16.89 12.55
N CYS A 173 3.75 16.78 11.25
CA CYS A 173 4.26 15.57 10.63
C CYS A 173 5.76 15.36 10.94
N ASN A 174 6.22 14.12 10.76
CA ASN A 174 7.58 13.65 10.97
C ASN A 174 8.08 12.90 9.73
N ALA A 175 9.10 13.43 9.06
CA ALA A 175 9.65 12.88 7.84
C ALA A 175 10.25 11.48 8.03
N THR A 176 10.89 11.21 9.17
CA THR A 176 11.47 9.90 9.50
C THR A 176 10.40 8.81 9.64
N ARG A 177 9.15 9.21 9.95
CA ARG A 177 8.01 8.30 10.08
C ARG A 177 7.13 8.25 8.83
N HIS A 178 7.58 8.81 7.71
CA HIS A 178 6.81 8.91 6.47
C HIS A 178 5.47 9.67 6.62
N THR A 179 5.25 10.39 7.71
CA THR A 179 4.01 11.14 7.93
C THR A 179 4.00 12.49 7.22
N CYS A 180 5.13 12.93 6.65
CA CYS A 180 5.20 14.14 5.80
C CYS A 180 5.14 13.84 4.31
N ASP A 181 5.22 12.58 3.90
CA ASP A 181 5.47 12.25 2.50
C ASP A 181 4.23 12.46 1.62
N GLY A 182 4.44 12.90 0.38
CA GLY A 182 3.34 13.03 -0.59
C GLY A 182 2.64 11.70 -0.87
N VAL A 183 3.32 10.56 -0.67
CA VAL A 183 2.67 9.25 -0.77
C VAL A 183 1.66 9.01 0.35
N LEU A 184 1.85 9.57 1.54
CA LEU A 184 0.86 9.48 2.61
C LEU A 184 -0.44 10.19 2.20
N MET A 185 -0.33 11.43 1.70
CA MET A 185 -1.48 12.18 1.21
C MET A 185 -2.18 11.42 0.07
N PHE A 186 -1.40 10.86 -0.86
CA PHE A 186 -1.94 10.10 -1.99
C PHE A 186 -2.69 8.84 -1.57
N LEU A 187 -2.18 8.12 -0.56
CA LEU A 187 -2.84 6.93 0.01
C LEU A 187 -4.04 7.27 0.88
N ASN A 188 -4.12 8.49 1.41
CA ASN A 188 -5.22 8.94 2.26
C ASN A 188 -6.27 9.76 1.50
N ASP A 189 -6.02 10.15 0.25
CA ASP A 189 -7.04 10.72 -0.63
C ASP A 189 -8.01 9.62 -1.10
N ASN A 190 -9.25 9.69 -0.63
CA ASN A 190 -10.30 8.73 -0.97
C ASN A 190 -10.55 8.64 -2.49
N ARG A 191 -10.18 9.66 -3.27
CA ARG A 191 -10.32 9.65 -4.74
C ARG A 191 -9.14 8.96 -5.44
N ALA A 192 -8.05 8.64 -4.72
CA ALA A 192 -6.74 8.27 -5.29
C ALA A 192 -6.16 6.91 -4.81
N ALA A 193 -4.97 6.81 -4.21
CA ALA A 193 -4.37 5.49 -3.98
C ALA A 193 -4.98 4.69 -2.83
N LYS A 194 -5.98 5.25 -2.13
CA LYS A 194 -6.59 4.60 -0.99
C LYS A 194 -7.26 3.28 -1.34
N PRO A 195 -7.09 2.22 -0.53
CA PRO A 195 -7.78 0.95 -0.74
C PRO A 195 -9.30 1.16 -0.75
N PRO A 196 -10.01 0.82 -1.83
CA PRO A 196 -11.42 1.20 -2.02
C PRO A 196 -12.39 0.77 -0.92
N ASN A 197 -12.11 -0.35 -0.25
CA ASN A 197 -12.97 -0.88 0.82
C ASN A 197 -12.63 -0.31 2.21
N TYR A 198 -11.66 0.61 2.29
CA TYR A 198 -11.13 1.16 3.54
C TYR A 198 -11.10 2.70 3.51
N GLU A 199 -11.96 3.33 2.71
CA GLU A 199 -12.00 4.79 2.55
C GLU A 199 -12.35 5.54 3.85
N ASP A 200 -12.96 4.87 4.82
CA ASP A 200 -13.25 5.40 6.16
C ASP A 200 -12.05 5.37 7.12
N TYR A 201 -10.96 4.69 6.76
CA TYR A 201 -9.82 4.45 7.65
C TYR A 201 -8.55 5.13 7.14
N PRO A 202 -7.75 5.78 8.00
CA PRO A 202 -6.46 6.30 7.58
C PRO A 202 -5.49 5.19 7.16
N VAL A 203 -4.64 5.49 6.18
CA VAL A 203 -3.51 4.65 5.78
C VAL A 203 -2.26 5.13 6.51
N GLU A 204 -1.63 4.22 7.25
CA GLU A 204 -0.36 4.42 7.94
C GLU A 204 0.76 3.74 7.15
N ILE A 205 1.83 4.48 6.87
CA ILE A 205 3.02 3.93 6.23
C ILE A 205 3.96 3.42 7.32
N VAL A 206 4.29 2.13 7.27
CA VAL A 206 5.10 1.48 8.29
C VAL A 206 6.49 1.19 7.77
N ASP A 207 7.51 1.83 8.35
CA ASP A 207 8.88 1.35 8.25
C ASP A 207 9.07 0.22 9.27
N GLU A 208 9.13 -1.01 8.80
CA GLU A 208 9.29 -2.18 9.66
C GLU A 208 10.59 -2.18 10.45
N GLN A 209 11.67 -1.67 9.85
CA GLN A 209 12.97 -1.66 10.51
C GLN A 209 12.91 -0.69 11.70
N LEU A 210 12.44 0.53 11.46
CA LEU A 210 12.24 1.52 12.52
C LEU A 210 11.26 0.99 13.59
N CYS A 211 10.16 0.37 13.18
CA CYS A 211 9.19 -0.21 14.11
C CYS A 211 9.81 -1.30 15.00
N ARG A 212 10.66 -2.18 14.45
CA ARG A 212 11.37 -3.23 15.22
C ARG A 212 12.44 -2.67 16.14
N GLU A 213 12.97 -1.49 15.85
CA GLU A 213 13.92 -0.79 16.74
C GLU A 213 13.20 -0.14 17.94
N GLU A 214 11.93 0.27 17.76
CA GLU A 214 11.12 0.91 18.81
C GLU A 214 10.43 -0.10 19.76
N TYR A 215 10.14 -1.31 19.29
CA TYR A 215 9.41 -2.35 20.05
C TYR A 215 10.30 -3.55 20.39
N SER A 216 9.94 -4.28 21.45
CA SER A 216 10.56 -5.59 21.72
C SER A 216 10.28 -6.58 20.59
N GLU A 217 11.10 -7.63 20.43
CA GLU A 217 10.91 -8.63 19.35
C GLU A 217 9.49 -9.25 19.35
N GLU A 218 8.94 -9.52 20.54
CA GLU A 218 7.60 -10.09 20.70
C GLU A 218 6.50 -9.11 20.29
N GLU A 219 6.59 -7.85 20.71
CA GLU A 219 5.64 -6.81 20.32
C GLU A 219 5.74 -6.50 18.83
N ALA A 220 6.95 -6.39 18.30
CA ALA A 220 7.20 -6.08 16.90
C ALA A 220 6.61 -7.14 15.96
N ALA A 221 6.66 -8.43 16.34
CA ALA A 221 6.09 -9.52 15.56
C ALA A 221 4.58 -9.40 15.32
N SER A 222 3.86 -8.71 16.22
CA SER A 222 2.41 -8.49 16.10
C SER A 222 2.05 -7.08 15.62
N ARG A 223 2.82 -6.06 16.02
CA ARG A 223 2.50 -4.64 15.77
C ARG A 223 3.06 -4.11 14.46
N CYS A 224 4.26 -4.55 14.06
CA CYS A 224 4.96 -4.01 12.89
C CYS A 224 4.52 -4.64 11.56
N LYS A 225 3.46 -5.46 11.56
CA LYS A 225 2.94 -6.06 10.33
C LYS A 225 2.29 -5.01 9.44
N CYS A 226 2.58 -5.07 8.16
CA CYS A 226 2.04 -4.20 7.13
C CYS A 226 1.91 -4.94 5.80
N LEU A 227 1.17 -4.39 4.85
CA LEU A 227 1.05 -4.97 3.51
C LEU A 227 2.42 -4.96 2.79
N HIS A 228 2.90 -6.16 2.44
CA HIS A 228 4.11 -6.40 1.67
C HIS A 228 3.84 -6.53 0.16
N ASP A 229 4.89 -6.69 -0.64
CA ASP A 229 4.78 -7.14 -2.03
C ASP A 229 4.31 -8.62 -2.04
N PRO A 230 3.05 -8.91 -2.43
CA PRO A 230 2.52 -10.27 -2.41
C PRO A 230 3.12 -11.15 -3.51
N SER A 231 3.87 -10.56 -4.45
CA SER A 231 4.60 -11.34 -5.45
C SER A 231 5.89 -11.95 -4.92
N ALA A 232 6.39 -11.50 -3.76
CA ALA A 232 7.56 -12.10 -3.13
C ALA A 232 7.25 -13.49 -2.55
N SER A 233 6.03 -13.70 -2.03
CA SER A 233 5.59 -14.99 -1.47
C SER A 233 5.31 -16.06 -2.53
N THR A 234 5.06 -15.66 -3.78
CA THR A 234 4.84 -16.55 -4.93
C THR A 234 6.13 -16.90 -5.67
N ARG A 235 7.28 -16.30 -5.32
CA ARG A 235 8.57 -16.74 -5.87
C ARG A 235 8.97 -18.08 -5.25
N PRO A 236 9.27 -19.11 -6.06
CA PRO A 236 9.84 -20.34 -5.52
C PRO A 236 11.11 -19.99 -4.76
N THR A 237 11.14 -20.31 -3.47
CA THR A 237 12.34 -20.17 -2.64
C THR A 237 13.45 -20.95 -3.35
N PRO A 238 14.65 -20.39 -3.55
CA PRO A 238 15.73 -21.09 -4.23
C PRO A 238 16.35 -22.15 -3.31
N MET A 239 15.56 -23.13 -2.84
CA MET A 239 16.08 -24.35 -2.24
C MET A 239 17.00 -25.13 -3.20
N LEU A 240 16.91 -24.87 -4.51
CA LEU A 240 17.73 -25.53 -5.51
C LEU A 240 19.20 -25.08 -5.53
N VAL A 241 19.56 -23.91 -4.97
CA VAL A 241 20.95 -23.44 -4.97
C VAL A 241 21.77 -24.11 -3.86
N LEU A 242 21.16 -24.48 -2.73
CA LEU A 242 21.87 -25.18 -1.65
C LEU A 242 22.23 -26.63 -2.02
N ILE A 243 21.38 -27.32 -2.79
CA ILE A 243 21.60 -28.72 -3.18
C ILE A 243 22.72 -28.84 -4.23
N LEU A 244 22.86 -27.86 -5.14
CA LEU A 244 23.94 -27.81 -6.12
C LEU A 244 25.31 -27.47 -5.49
N ALA A 245 25.35 -26.65 -4.44
CA ALA A 245 26.59 -26.38 -3.71
C ALA A 245 27.09 -27.60 -2.92
N LEU A 246 26.19 -28.38 -2.31
CA LEU A 246 26.54 -29.59 -1.54
C LEU A 246 26.98 -30.78 -2.41
N SER A 247 26.55 -30.85 -3.67
CA SER A 247 26.96 -31.93 -4.58
C SER A 247 28.32 -31.71 -5.23
N ILE A 248 28.84 -30.47 -5.25
CA ILE A 248 30.21 -30.18 -5.71
C ILE A 248 31.25 -30.55 -4.64
N PHE A 249 30.92 -30.43 -3.36
CA PHE A 249 31.84 -30.80 -2.26
C PHE A 249 31.98 -32.31 -2.05
N LEU A 250 31.03 -33.13 -2.50
CA LEU A 250 31.11 -34.59 -2.42
C LEU A 250 31.79 -35.25 -3.64
N ALA A 251 32.20 -34.45 -4.64
CA ALA A 251 32.82 -34.93 -5.87
C ALA A 251 34.32 -34.57 -5.99
N LEU A 252 34.98 -34.20 -4.88
CA LEU A 252 36.44 -34.10 -4.83
C LEU A 252 37.03 -35.45 -4.37
N PRO A 253 37.59 -36.27 -5.28
CA PRO A 253 38.34 -37.44 -4.87
C PRO A 253 39.62 -37.00 -4.14
N ASP A 254 39.83 -37.60 -2.96
CA ASP A 254 41.07 -37.59 -2.20
C ASP A 254 42.23 -37.93 -3.14
N SER A 255 42.99 -36.90 -3.55
CA SER A 255 44.28 -37.08 -4.21
C SER A 255 45.34 -37.16 -3.13
N ALA A 256 45.25 -38.19 -2.31
CA ALA A 256 46.34 -38.61 -1.44
C ALA A 256 47.15 -39.69 -2.17
N ASP A 257 48.47 -39.49 -2.11
CA ASP A 257 49.52 -40.50 -2.31
C ASP A 257 50.03 -40.72 -3.75
N ILE A 258 51.29 -40.31 -3.98
CA ILE A 258 52.40 -41.16 -4.46
C ILE A 258 53.71 -40.34 -4.38
N ARG A 259 54.57 -40.78 -3.45
CA ARG A 259 56.06 -40.72 -3.38
C ARG A 259 56.82 -39.41 -3.64
#